data_AF-A0A934HWI3-F1
#
_entry.id   AF-A0A934HWI3-F1
#
_cell.length_a   1.000
_cell.length_b   1.000
_cell.length_c   1.000
_cell.angle_alpha   90.00
_cell.angle_beta   90.00
_cell.angle_gamma   90.00
#
_symmetry.space_group_name_H-M   'P 1'
#
loop_
_entity.id
_entity.type
_entity.pdbx_description
1 polymer ?
#
loop_
_entity_poly.entity_id
_entity_poly.type
_entity_poly.pdbx_seq_one_letter_code
_entity_poly.pdbx_strand_id
1 'polypeptide(L)'
;MLKRKNKYIILVLTMTAIFYQLPVKASEINKETKDVNKAWNIKFSQEIELNDAVKNNITVKDSNGNSIVTNIRIGDSKTIVVDAPKEEYKEGETYTLNIGDKVHSKNNKYLKENVKCIFKVTKEDSKTSSSDKYKESVDSTIKLSTSKILQPERLEKEGLSDWQVIGIARYGDEIPSIYLNSLENKLDTTKGVMGQATDYERTVLGLLAVGKDPTNFKGYNLVEKIYNNKDMDEQGINAYIFGLIALDAGKFDVPSNALWTRDKLIQAILDNRTVDKGWDYAGDKADPDMTGMALTALAPYKDKAEVKAAVDEAINKLSSLQKENGGFASWGTENSESICQVIIALCGNGIDPTSDNRFIKNGKNPLDALLEYRAEDGGFSHIKGTRYNAMATEQAMEALEAYKMFKEGNGSIYSFK
;
A
#
# COMPACT_ATOMS: atom_id res chain seq x y z
N MET A 1 78.53 32.75 -33.97
CA MET A 1 78.20 32.22 -32.62
C MET A 1 77.00 32.96 -32.07
N LEU A 2 75.94 32.23 -31.68
CA LEU A 2 74.81 32.58 -30.78
C LEU A 2 73.98 33.85 -31.12
N LYS A 3 72.64 33.89 -31.10
CA LYS A 3 71.57 33.00 -30.62
C LYS A 3 70.28 33.45 -31.34
N ARG A 4 69.54 32.53 -31.98
CA ARG A 4 68.17 32.77 -32.51
C ARG A 4 67.20 33.01 -31.35
N LYS A 5 66.37 34.06 -31.41
CA LYS A 5 65.13 34.20 -30.62
C LYS A 5 63.93 34.08 -31.55
N ASN A 6 63.16 33.01 -31.38
CA ASN A 6 61.85 32.82 -32.00
C ASN A 6 60.86 33.85 -31.46
N LYS A 7 60.08 34.47 -32.36
CA LYS A 7 58.80 35.11 -32.01
C LYS A 7 57.71 34.44 -32.84
N TYR A 8 56.93 33.58 -32.18
CA TYR A 8 55.68 33.06 -32.71
C TYR A 8 54.60 34.11 -32.43
N ILE A 9 53.92 34.57 -33.48
CA ILE A 9 52.69 35.36 -33.37
C ILE A 9 51.55 34.34 -33.21
N ILE A 10 50.95 34.30 -32.02
CA ILE A 10 49.76 33.50 -31.73
C ILE A 10 48.55 34.35 -32.12
N LEU A 11 47.85 33.91 -33.18
CA LEU A 11 46.54 34.44 -33.56
C LEU A 11 45.49 33.81 -32.64
N VAL A 12 44.97 34.57 -31.67
CA VAL A 12 43.91 34.13 -30.77
C VAL A 12 42.56 34.31 -31.46
N LEU A 13 41.93 33.20 -31.86
CA LEU A 13 40.53 33.16 -32.29
C LEU A 13 39.65 33.22 -31.03
N THR A 14 39.01 34.36 -30.75
CA THR A 14 38.00 34.46 -29.69
C THR A 14 36.68 33.89 -30.19
N MET A 15 36.39 32.65 -29.80
CA MET A 15 35.10 32.00 -30.03
C MET A 15 34.10 32.50 -28.97
N THR A 16 33.29 33.51 -29.30
CA THR A 16 32.16 33.93 -28.46
C THR A 16 31.09 32.84 -28.47
N ALA A 17 31.09 32.00 -27.42
CA ALA A 17 30.03 31.05 -27.16
C ALA A 17 28.76 31.82 -26.73
N ILE A 18 27.77 31.88 -27.62
CA ILE A 18 26.41 32.33 -27.28
C ILE A 18 25.80 31.23 -26.40
N PHE A 19 25.81 31.44 -25.08
CA PHE A 19 25.09 30.58 -24.15
C PHE A 19 23.58 30.77 -24.34
N TYR A 20 22.96 29.88 -25.10
CA TYR A 20 21.49 29.79 -25.13
C TYR A 20 21.01 29.28 -23.77
N GLN A 21 20.45 30.18 -22.95
CA GLN A 21 19.86 29.82 -21.66
C GLN A 21 18.40 29.39 -21.85
N LEU A 22 18.08 28.16 -21.42
CA LEU A 22 16.75 27.57 -21.58
C LEU A 22 15.73 28.21 -20.63
N PRO A 23 14.49 28.48 -21.08
CA PRO A 23 13.42 29.03 -20.24
C PRO A 23 12.93 28.02 -19.20
N VAL A 24 12.27 28.51 -18.14
CA VAL A 24 11.53 27.66 -17.21
C VAL A 24 10.29 27.12 -17.91
N LYS A 25 9.96 25.85 -17.65
CA LYS A 25 8.72 25.19 -18.09
C LYS A 25 7.98 24.69 -16.86
N ALA A 26 6.66 24.76 -16.88
CA ALA A 26 5.79 24.12 -15.89
C ALA A 26 5.09 22.90 -16.51
N SER A 27 4.88 21.86 -15.74
CA SER A 27 4.12 20.67 -16.16
C SER A 27 3.24 20.16 -15.04
N GLU A 28 1.94 20.00 -15.33
CA GLU A 28 0.98 19.17 -14.61
C GLU A 28 -0.20 18.91 -15.56
N ILE A 29 -0.59 17.65 -15.78
CA ILE A 29 -1.68 17.30 -16.71
C ILE A 29 -2.50 16.14 -16.15
N ASN A 30 -3.40 16.44 -15.22
CA ASN A 30 -4.67 15.72 -15.10
C ASN A 30 -5.78 16.75 -15.34
N LYS A 31 -6.56 16.56 -16.40
CA LYS A 31 -7.61 17.51 -16.84
C LYS A 31 -8.96 17.24 -16.18
N GLU A 32 -9.04 16.26 -15.31
CA GLU A 32 -10.24 15.86 -14.58
C GLU A 32 -9.82 15.37 -13.19
N THR A 33 -10.61 15.70 -12.18
CA THR A 33 -10.43 15.19 -10.81
C THR A 33 -11.79 14.82 -10.23
N LYS A 34 -11.82 13.76 -9.43
CA LYS A 34 -12.97 13.37 -8.61
C LYS A 34 -12.81 13.80 -7.15
N ASP A 35 -11.60 14.21 -6.79
CA ASP A 35 -11.27 14.68 -5.45
C ASP A 35 -11.61 16.17 -5.34
N VAL A 36 -12.65 16.48 -4.57
CA VAL A 36 -13.07 17.85 -4.26
C VAL A 36 -12.05 18.60 -3.40
N ASN A 37 -11.13 17.86 -2.77
CA ASN A 37 -10.01 18.35 -1.96
C ASN A 37 -8.65 18.22 -2.69
N LYS A 38 -8.68 18.12 -4.03
CA LYS A 38 -7.48 17.96 -4.84
C LYS A 38 -6.49 19.12 -4.69
N ALA A 39 -5.29 18.83 -4.17
CA ALA A 39 -4.14 19.71 -4.31
C ALA A 39 -3.42 19.49 -5.67
N TRP A 40 -2.91 20.57 -6.25
CA TRP A 40 -2.19 20.58 -7.53
C TRP A 40 -0.70 20.78 -7.32
N ASN A 41 0.12 19.90 -7.88
CA ASN A 41 1.57 19.90 -7.79
C ASN A 41 2.18 20.38 -9.11
N ILE A 42 2.47 21.67 -9.18
CA ILE A 42 3.05 22.30 -10.36
C ILE A 42 4.56 22.05 -10.34
N LYS A 43 5.02 21.16 -11.24
CA LYS A 43 6.45 20.85 -11.38
C LYS A 43 7.12 21.77 -12.39
N PHE A 44 8.26 22.34 -12.02
CA PHE A 44 9.05 23.23 -12.85
C PHE A 44 10.36 22.60 -13.32
N SER A 45 10.86 23.03 -14.48
CA SER A 45 12.13 22.53 -15.04
C SER A 45 13.37 23.08 -14.31
N GLN A 46 13.22 24.09 -13.46
CA GLN A 46 14.28 24.72 -12.67
C GLN A 46 13.80 25.00 -11.25
N GLU A 47 14.73 25.26 -10.33
CA GLU A 47 14.37 25.59 -8.95
C GLU A 47 13.60 26.91 -8.85
N ILE A 48 12.53 26.92 -8.06
CA ILE A 48 11.65 28.08 -7.89
C ILE A 48 11.78 28.64 -6.47
N GLU A 49 11.68 29.96 -6.35
CA GLU A 49 11.50 30.65 -5.08
C GLU A 49 10.07 31.17 -4.98
N LEU A 50 9.40 30.92 -3.85
CA LEU A 50 8.02 31.34 -3.65
C LEU A 50 7.97 32.73 -3.00
N ASN A 51 8.09 33.77 -3.84
CA ASN A 51 7.86 35.17 -3.46
C ASN A 51 6.46 35.64 -3.88
N ASP A 52 6.08 36.86 -3.47
CA ASP A 52 4.76 37.41 -3.77
C ASP A 52 4.50 37.57 -5.27
N ALA A 53 5.54 37.82 -6.07
CA ALA A 53 5.42 37.90 -7.51
C ALA A 53 5.06 36.54 -8.14
N VAL A 54 5.65 35.44 -7.67
CA VAL A 54 5.30 34.08 -8.10
C VAL A 54 3.91 33.68 -7.61
N LYS A 55 3.60 33.92 -6.33
CA LYS A 55 2.28 33.61 -5.74
C LYS A 55 1.14 34.31 -6.48
N ASN A 56 1.28 35.61 -6.75
CA ASN A 56 0.24 36.41 -7.41
C ASN A 56 0.02 36.02 -8.89
N ASN A 57 0.91 35.21 -9.48
CA ASN A 57 0.78 34.74 -10.86
C ASN A 57 0.32 33.28 -10.96
N ILE A 58 0.00 32.62 -9.85
CA ILE A 58 -0.62 31.30 -9.83
C ILE A 58 -2.03 31.47 -9.27
N THR A 59 -3.06 31.22 -10.08
CA THR A 59 -4.46 31.45 -9.70
C THR A 59 -5.36 30.32 -10.15
N VAL A 60 -6.37 30.00 -9.34
CA VAL A 60 -7.45 29.09 -9.74
C VAL A 60 -8.71 29.92 -9.98
N LYS A 61 -9.40 29.67 -11.08
CA LYS A 61 -10.66 30.35 -11.44
C LYS A 61 -11.78 29.36 -11.68
N ASP A 62 -13.01 29.74 -11.34
CA ASP A 62 -14.22 28.98 -11.66
C ASP A 62 -14.62 29.13 -13.15
N SER A 63 -15.70 28.45 -13.54
CA SER A 63 -16.28 28.46 -14.88
C SER A 63 -16.76 29.85 -15.34
N ASN A 64 -17.05 30.75 -14.39
CA ASN A 64 -17.45 32.13 -14.63
C ASN A 64 -16.25 33.10 -14.67
N GLY A 65 -15.03 32.60 -14.42
CA GLY A 65 -13.79 33.38 -14.39
C GLY A 65 -13.50 34.09 -13.07
N ASN A 66 -14.26 33.80 -12.01
CA ASN A 66 -14.00 34.34 -10.66
C ASN A 66 -12.80 33.63 -10.04
N SER A 67 -11.97 34.36 -9.30
CA SER A 67 -10.80 33.78 -8.63
C SER A 67 -11.20 33.07 -7.34
N ILE A 68 -10.66 31.87 -7.14
CA ILE A 68 -10.88 31.05 -5.95
C ILE A 68 -9.67 31.18 -5.05
N VAL A 69 -9.93 31.43 -3.77
CA VAL A 69 -8.89 31.54 -2.76
C VAL A 69 -8.33 30.16 -2.47
N THR A 70 -7.04 29.97 -2.77
CA THR A 70 -6.27 28.76 -2.51
C THR A 70 -5.00 29.12 -1.76
N ASN A 71 -4.48 28.20 -0.96
CA ASN A 71 -3.17 28.38 -0.34
C ASN A 71 -2.08 27.87 -1.29
N ILE A 72 -0.96 28.59 -1.37
CA ILE A 72 0.17 28.23 -2.23
C ILE A 72 1.42 28.09 -1.38
N ARG A 73 2.06 26.92 -1.46
CA ARG A 73 3.25 26.58 -0.69
C ARG A 73 4.30 25.87 -1.55
N ILE A 74 5.54 25.88 -1.08
CA ILE A 74 6.61 25.10 -1.69
C ILE A 74 6.41 23.63 -1.29
N GLY A 75 6.41 22.73 -2.29
CA GLY A 75 6.46 21.28 -2.05
C GLY A 75 7.90 20.80 -1.95
N ASP A 76 8.68 21.04 -3.01
CA ASP A 76 10.12 20.79 -3.06
C ASP A 76 10.82 21.92 -3.84
N SER A 77 12.14 21.84 -4.01
CA SER A 77 12.94 22.86 -4.70
C SER A 77 12.45 23.25 -6.11
N LYS A 78 11.69 22.39 -6.80
CA LYS A 78 11.15 22.56 -8.17
C LYS A 78 9.64 22.39 -8.24
N THR A 79 8.94 22.29 -7.12
CA THR A 79 7.49 22.02 -7.09
C THR A 79 6.77 23.04 -6.22
N ILE A 80 5.75 23.69 -6.79
CA ILE A 80 4.78 24.50 -6.04
C ILE A 80 3.51 23.69 -5.87
N VAL A 81 2.97 23.67 -4.65
CA VAL A 81 1.68 23.06 -4.34
C VAL A 81 0.63 24.16 -4.21
N VAL A 82 -0.45 24.01 -4.97
CA VAL A 82 -1.69 24.79 -4.81
C VAL A 82 -2.67 23.90 -4.05
N ASP A 83 -2.89 24.20 -2.78
CA ASP A 83 -3.81 23.44 -1.94
C ASP A 83 -5.25 23.64 -2.43
N ALA A 84 -6.13 22.70 -2.07
CA ALA A 84 -7.56 22.84 -2.33
C ALA A 84 -8.15 24.10 -1.66
N PRO A 85 -9.19 24.71 -2.25
CA PRO A 85 -9.87 25.84 -1.63
C PRO A 85 -10.55 25.41 -0.33
N LYS A 86 -10.69 26.35 0.60
CA LYS A 86 -11.31 26.08 1.91
C LYS A 86 -12.75 25.58 1.82
N GLU A 87 -13.48 26.02 0.80
CA GLU A 87 -14.88 25.62 0.54
C GLU A 87 -14.99 24.42 -0.42
N GLU A 88 -13.88 23.71 -0.65
CA GLU A 88 -13.76 22.60 -1.59
C GLU A 88 -14.10 22.98 -3.05
N TYR A 89 -13.74 22.13 -4.00
CA TYR A 89 -14.25 22.32 -5.36
C TYR A 89 -15.66 21.77 -5.50
N LYS A 90 -16.50 22.46 -6.27
CA LYS A 90 -17.88 22.05 -6.53
C LYS A 90 -17.93 21.01 -7.63
N GLU A 91 -18.66 19.94 -7.38
CA GLU A 91 -18.91 18.91 -8.37
C GLU A 91 -19.68 19.44 -9.58
N GLY A 92 -19.37 18.87 -10.75
CA GLY A 92 -19.91 19.28 -12.05
C GLY A 92 -19.23 20.52 -12.64
N GLU A 93 -18.56 21.33 -11.82
CA GLU A 93 -17.92 22.57 -12.25
C GLU A 93 -16.58 22.34 -12.94
N THR A 94 -16.24 23.31 -13.79
CA THR A 94 -14.93 23.36 -14.47
C THR A 94 -14.15 24.55 -13.93
N TYR A 95 -12.88 24.30 -13.65
CA TYR A 95 -11.95 25.27 -13.10
C TYR A 95 -10.75 25.44 -14.01
N THR A 96 -10.08 26.57 -13.90
CA THR A 96 -8.84 26.86 -14.63
C THR A 96 -7.75 27.25 -13.64
N LEU A 97 -6.72 26.41 -13.53
CA LEU A 97 -5.44 26.76 -12.91
C LEU A 97 -4.58 27.50 -13.93
N ASN A 98 -4.30 28.77 -13.67
CA ASN A 98 -3.47 29.63 -14.49
C ASN A 98 -2.11 29.82 -13.83
N ILE A 99 -1.04 29.62 -14.60
CA ILE A 99 0.34 29.89 -14.24
C ILE A 99 0.84 30.98 -15.19
N GLY A 100 1.00 32.19 -14.67
CA GLY A 100 1.41 33.36 -15.43
C GLY A 100 2.88 33.34 -15.85
N ASP A 101 3.18 34.03 -16.94
CA ASP A 101 4.51 34.24 -17.51
C ASP A 101 5.49 34.96 -16.58
N LYS A 102 5.01 35.64 -15.54
CA LYS A 102 5.83 36.26 -14.49
C LYS A 102 6.37 35.27 -13.45
N VAL A 103 5.92 34.01 -13.46
CA VAL A 103 6.53 32.95 -12.64
C VAL A 103 7.97 32.72 -13.11
N HIS A 104 8.92 32.71 -12.18
CA HIS A 104 10.35 32.65 -12.49
C HIS A 104 11.12 31.73 -11.55
N SER A 105 12.25 31.19 -12.02
CA SER A 105 13.20 30.45 -11.20
C SER A 105 13.98 31.36 -10.25
N LYS A 106 14.67 30.77 -9.27
CA LYS A 106 15.66 31.45 -8.41
C LYS A 106 16.70 32.27 -9.18
N ASN A 107 16.98 31.87 -10.42
CA ASN A 107 17.93 32.54 -11.31
C ASN A 107 17.27 33.58 -12.24
N ASN A 108 16.07 34.07 -11.88
CA ASN A 108 15.28 35.05 -12.64
C ASN A 108 14.99 34.62 -14.09
N LYS A 109 14.78 33.31 -14.32
CA LYS A 109 14.31 32.79 -15.61
C LYS A 109 12.81 32.65 -15.59
N TYR A 110 12.15 33.45 -16.40
CA TYR A 110 10.70 33.49 -16.51
C TYR A 110 10.15 32.30 -17.31
N LEU A 111 8.91 31.94 -17.01
CA LEU A 111 8.10 31.06 -17.82
C LEU A 111 7.87 31.74 -19.18
N LYS A 112 8.02 30.98 -20.27
CA LYS A 112 8.02 31.56 -21.62
C LYS A 112 6.65 32.04 -22.09
N GLU A 113 5.59 31.40 -21.57
CA GLU A 113 4.20 31.67 -21.92
C GLU A 113 3.30 31.26 -20.75
N ASN A 114 2.10 31.83 -20.68
CA ASN A 114 1.12 31.43 -19.68
C ASN A 114 0.73 29.96 -19.87
N VAL A 115 0.81 29.18 -18.80
CA VAL A 115 0.33 27.79 -18.79
C VAL A 115 -1.05 27.75 -18.16
N LYS A 116 -2.00 27.12 -18.83
CA LYS A 116 -3.37 26.94 -18.34
C LYS A 116 -3.69 25.46 -18.25
N CYS A 117 -4.15 25.02 -17.08
CA CYS A 117 -4.74 23.71 -16.88
C CYS A 117 -6.24 23.90 -16.62
N ILE A 118 -7.07 23.39 -17.52
CA ILE A 118 -8.51 23.33 -17.32
C ILE A 118 -8.81 21.96 -16.71
N PHE A 119 -9.47 21.95 -15.56
CA PHE A 119 -9.90 20.73 -14.90
C PHE A 119 -11.38 20.74 -14.58
N LYS A 120 -12.06 19.62 -14.84
CA LYS A 120 -13.45 19.43 -14.42
C LYS A 120 -13.49 18.60 -13.14
N VAL A 121 -14.28 19.04 -12.17
CA VAL A 121 -14.63 18.24 -11.01
C VAL A 121 -15.89 17.48 -11.37
N THR A 122 -15.77 16.18 -11.60
CA THR A 122 -16.91 15.36 -12.05
C THR A 122 -17.70 14.88 -10.84
N LYS A 123 -19.04 14.94 -10.92
CA LYS A 123 -19.93 14.24 -9.97
C LYS A 123 -19.49 12.79 -9.82
N GLU A 124 -19.61 12.25 -8.61
CA GLU A 124 -19.53 10.82 -8.37
C GLU A 124 -20.77 10.12 -8.94
N ASP A 125 -20.93 10.15 -10.26
CA ASP A 125 -21.91 9.33 -10.96
C ASP A 125 -21.30 7.96 -11.19
N SER A 126 -21.93 6.97 -10.56
CA SER A 126 -21.72 5.54 -10.71
C SER A 126 -21.81 5.07 -12.16
N LYS A 127 -20.76 5.29 -12.98
CA LYS A 127 -20.58 4.61 -14.27
C LYS A 127 -19.11 4.22 -14.53
N THR A 128 -18.82 2.96 -14.23
CA THR A 128 -17.93 2.06 -15.01
C THR A 128 -16.56 2.61 -15.47
N SER A 129 -15.57 2.66 -14.58
CA SER A 129 -14.40 1.76 -14.81
C SER A 129 -15.02 0.39 -14.77
N SER A 130 -15.13 -0.32 -15.90
CA SER A 130 -15.87 -1.60 -16.07
C SER A 130 -16.47 -2.05 -14.74
N SER A 131 -17.71 -1.60 -14.41
CA SER A 131 -18.27 -1.66 -13.03
C SER A 131 -17.71 -2.88 -12.39
N ASP A 132 -16.78 -2.72 -11.42
CA ASP A 132 -15.96 -3.85 -11.00
C ASP A 132 -16.93 -4.98 -10.74
N LYS A 133 -16.91 -5.99 -11.62
CA LYS A 133 -18.03 -6.93 -11.71
C LYS A 133 -18.11 -7.76 -10.43
N TYR A 134 -17.04 -7.71 -9.64
CA TYR A 134 -16.91 -8.32 -8.34
C TYR A 134 -17.43 -7.43 -7.21
N LYS A 135 -17.52 -6.09 -7.36
CA LYS A 135 -17.83 -5.16 -6.25
C LYS A 135 -19.03 -5.60 -5.43
N GLU A 136 -20.18 -5.79 -6.06
CA GLU A 136 -21.41 -6.22 -5.35
C GLU A 136 -21.26 -7.60 -4.71
N SER A 137 -20.61 -8.54 -5.40
CA SER A 137 -20.34 -9.88 -4.87
C SER A 137 -19.35 -9.84 -3.70
N VAL A 138 -18.33 -8.99 -3.75
CA VAL A 138 -17.31 -8.80 -2.72
C VAL A 138 -17.96 -8.17 -1.48
N ASP A 139 -18.64 -7.03 -1.63
CA ASP A 139 -19.31 -6.33 -0.54
C ASP A 139 -20.35 -7.22 0.16
N SER A 140 -21.17 -7.95 -0.61
CA SER A 140 -22.16 -8.88 -0.04
C SER A 140 -21.51 -10.07 0.67
N THR A 141 -20.40 -10.60 0.14
CA THR A 141 -19.70 -11.74 0.72
C THR A 141 -18.98 -11.36 2.02
N ILE A 142 -18.35 -10.18 2.07
CA ILE A 142 -17.75 -9.64 3.30
C ILE A 142 -18.83 -9.48 4.36
N LYS A 143 -19.95 -8.83 4.02
CA LYS A 143 -21.07 -8.63 4.95
C LYS A 143 -21.60 -9.94 5.54
N LEU A 144 -21.76 -10.97 4.71
CA LEU A 144 -22.20 -12.29 5.16
C LEU A 144 -21.15 -12.97 6.06
N SER A 145 -19.87 -12.86 5.70
CA SER A 145 -18.76 -13.42 6.48
C SER A 145 -18.65 -12.75 7.86
N THR A 146 -18.74 -11.41 7.91
CA THR A 146 -18.81 -10.62 9.15
C THR A 146 -20.00 -11.05 10.00
N SER A 147 -21.20 -11.13 9.41
CA SER A 147 -22.42 -11.58 10.12
C SER A 147 -22.27 -12.99 10.68
N LYS A 148 -21.58 -13.88 9.96
CA LYS A 148 -21.31 -15.26 10.35
C LYS A 148 -20.28 -15.37 11.48
N ILE A 149 -19.27 -14.50 11.49
CA ILE A 149 -18.26 -14.42 12.57
C ILE A 149 -18.89 -13.82 13.84
N LEU A 150 -19.72 -12.79 13.69
CA LEU A 150 -20.37 -12.08 14.80
C LEU A 150 -21.64 -12.76 15.34
N GLN A 151 -21.92 -14.02 14.97
CA GLN A 151 -23.06 -14.75 15.53
C GLN A 151 -22.91 -14.91 17.04
N PRO A 152 -23.92 -14.54 17.86
CA PRO A 152 -23.81 -14.58 19.32
C PRO A 152 -23.39 -15.94 19.87
N GLU A 153 -23.97 -17.04 19.38
CA GLU A 153 -23.62 -18.38 19.88
C GLU A 153 -22.16 -18.77 19.60
N ARG A 154 -21.56 -18.18 18.56
CA ARG A 154 -20.17 -18.39 18.19
C ARG A 154 -19.24 -17.52 19.00
N LEU A 155 -19.57 -16.24 19.14
CA LEU A 155 -18.80 -15.31 19.97
C LEU A 155 -18.67 -15.82 21.40
N GLU A 156 -19.75 -16.35 21.99
CA GLU A 156 -19.74 -16.91 23.34
C GLU A 156 -18.86 -18.15 23.47
N LYS A 157 -18.75 -18.96 22.42
CA LYS A 157 -18.05 -20.25 22.44
C LYS A 157 -16.58 -20.17 22.02
N GLU A 158 -16.31 -19.37 20.98
CA GLU A 158 -15.03 -19.32 20.27
C GLU A 158 -14.27 -18.01 20.53
N GLY A 159 -14.97 -16.94 20.96
CA GLY A 159 -14.40 -15.59 21.04
C GLY A 159 -14.16 -14.98 19.66
N LEU A 160 -13.23 -14.02 19.59
CA LEU A 160 -12.74 -13.43 18.35
C LEU A 160 -11.22 -13.56 18.28
N SER A 161 -10.73 -14.02 17.12
CA SER A 161 -9.30 -14.02 16.83
C SER A 161 -8.81 -12.61 16.45
N ASP A 162 -7.51 -12.36 16.60
CA ASP A 162 -6.90 -11.10 16.16
C ASP A 162 -7.07 -10.86 14.64
N TRP A 163 -7.04 -11.92 13.84
CA TRP A 163 -7.24 -11.87 12.38
C TRP A 163 -8.68 -11.54 11.99
N GLN A 164 -9.67 -12.15 12.65
CA GLN A 164 -11.08 -11.77 12.48
C GLN A 164 -11.30 -10.29 12.79
N VAL A 165 -10.67 -9.79 13.86
CA VAL A 165 -10.74 -8.37 14.24
C VAL A 165 -10.19 -7.46 13.15
N ILE A 166 -9.08 -7.81 12.51
CA ILE A 166 -8.51 -7.04 11.40
C ILE A 166 -9.52 -6.92 10.26
N GLY A 167 -10.08 -8.03 9.78
CA GLY A 167 -11.03 -7.98 8.67
C GLY A 167 -12.34 -7.27 9.02
N ILE A 168 -12.89 -7.46 10.22
CA ILE A 168 -14.11 -6.76 10.66
C ILE A 168 -13.87 -5.25 10.78
N ALA A 169 -12.74 -4.85 11.37
CA ALA A 169 -12.38 -3.44 11.51
C ALA A 169 -12.20 -2.75 10.15
N ARG A 170 -11.69 -3.47 9.14
CA ARG A 170 -11.55 -2.97 7.76
C ARG A 170 -12.88 -2.81 7.06
N TYR A 171 -13.78 -3.76 7.25
CA TYR A 171 -15.16 -3.64 6.80
C TYR A 171 -15.88 -2.45 7.45
N GLY A 172 -15.43 -2.03 8.64
CA GLY A 172 -15.92 -0.86 9.37
C GLY A 172 -17.07 -1.16 10.33
N ASP A 173 -17.22 -2.43 10.74
CA ASP A 173 -18.21 -2.83 11.73
C ASP A 173 -17.67 -2.69 13.16
N GLU A 174 -18.59 -2.66 14.14
CA GLU A 174 -18.20 -2.55 15.54
C GLU A 174 -17.56 -3.86 16.03
N ILE A 175 -16.41 -3.75 16.69
CA ILE A 175 -15.74 -4.91 17.30
C ILE A 175 -16.34 -5.16 18.68
N PRO A 176 -16.93 -6.35 18.93
CA PRO A 176 -17.48 -6.71 20.23
C PRO A 176 -16.45 -6.60 21.35
N SER A 177 -16.88 -6.06 22.49
CA SER A 177 -16.02 -5.86 23.68
C SER A 177 -15.38 -7.15 24.22
N ILE A 178 -15.94 -8.32 23.88
CA ILE A 178 -15.38 -9.63 24.24
C ILE A 178 -13.92 -9.79 23.78
N TYR A 179 -13.54 -9.18 22.65
CA TYR A 179 -12.17 -9.24 22.14
C TYR A 179 -11.19 -8.56 23.11
N LEU A 180 -11.42 -7.28 23.40
CA LEU A 180 -10.57 -6.52 24.31
C LEU A 180 -10.60 -7.10 25.73
N ASN A 181 -11.77 -7.49 26.25
CA ASN A 181 -11.89 -8.10 27.57
C ASN A 181 -11.07 -9.40 27.68
N SER A 182 -11.11 -10.25 26.64
CA SER A 182 -10.35 -11.51 26.61
C SER A 182 -8.86 -11.25 26.53
N LEU A 183 -8.44 -10.27 25.72
CA LEU A 183 -7.03 -9.89 25.59
C LEU A 183 -6.49 -9.28 26.88
N GLU A 184 -7.23 -8.38 27.52
CA GLU A 184 -6.86 -7.81 28.83
C GLU A 184 -6.72 -8.90 29.90
N ASN A 185 -7.67 -9.83 29.98
CA ASN A 185 -7.60 -10.95 30.91
C ASN A 185 -6.40 -11.87 30.61
N LYS A 186 -6.11 -12.15 29.33
CA LYS A 186 -4.92 -12.90 28.91
C LYS A 186 -3.64 -12.20 29.39
N LEU A 187 -3.53 -10.89 29.22
CA LEU A 187 -2.35 -10.13 29.65
C LEU A 187 -2.21 -10.08 31.18
N ASP A 188 -3.31 -9.92 31.91
CA ASP A 188 -3.31 -9.91 33.38
C ASP A 188 -2.87 -11.27 33.94
N THR A 189 -3.40 -12.37 33.39
CA THR A 189 -3.08 -13.74 33.82
C THR A 189 -1.67 -14.17 33.46
N THR A 190 -1.16 -13.73 32.30
CA THR A 190 0.19 -14.07 31.82
C THR A 190 1.26 -13.05 32.23
N LYS A 191 0.86 -11.96 32.89
CA LYS A 191 1.75 -10.82 33.21
C LYS A 191 2.47 -10.26 31.98
N GLY A 192 1.74 -10.17 30.86
CA GLY A 192 2.23 -9.67 29.58
C GLY A 192 3.16 -10.61 28.81
N VAL A 193 3.29 -11.87 29.22
CA VAL A 193 4.14 -12.87 28.54
C VAL A 193 3.27 -13.76 27.66
N MET A 194 3.36 -13.57 26.34
CA MET A 194 2.77 -14.47 25.34
C MET A 194 3.76 -15.56 24.93
N GLY A 195 3.23 -16.67 24.38
CA GLY A 195 4.01 -17.86 24.09
C GLY A 195 4.88 -17.72 22.84
N GLN A 196 4.26 -17.35 21.72
CA GLN A 196 4.92 -17.31 20.41
C GLN A 196 5.22 -15.87 19.96
N ALA A 197 6.24 -15.67 19.12
CA ALA A 197 6.51 -14.37 18.50
C ALA A 197 5.28 -13.89 17.73
N THR A 198 4.64 -14.79 16.97
CA THR A 198 3.42 -14.49 16.22
C THR A 198 2.23 -14.13 17.09
N ASP A 199 2.21 -14.49 18.39
CA ASP A 199 1.16 -14.03 19.30
C ASP A 199 1.26 -12.52 19.55
N TYR A 200 2.47 -12.01 19.78
CA TYR A 200 2.67 -10.57 19.92
C TYR A 200 2.36 -9.84 18.62
N GLU A 201 2.81 -10.37 17.49
CA GLU A 201 2.64 -9.76 16.16
C GLU A 201 1.17 -9.62 15.77
N ARG A 202 0.39 -10.71 15.87
CA ARG A 202 -1.04 -10.68 15.57
C ARG A 202 -1.82 -9.81 16.56
N THR A 203 -1.47 -9.83 17.85
CA THR A 203 -2.10 -8.94 18.84
C THR A 203 -1.79 -7.46 18.57
N VAL A 204 -0.56 -7.11 18.18
CA VAL A 204 -0.22 -5.73 17.79
C VAL A 204 -1.08 -5.27 16.62
N LEU A 205 -1.25 -6.10 15.59
CA LEU A 205 -2.12 -5.80 14.45
C LEU A 205 -3.59 -5.66 14.85
N GLY A 206 -4.10 -6.56 15.71
CA GLY A 206 -5.46 -6.50 16.22
C GLY A 206 -5.73 -5.24 17.06
N LEU A 207 -4.79 -4.85 17.93
CA LEU A 207 -4.89 -3.61 18.72
C LEU A 207 -4.91 -2.36 17.84
N LEU A 208 -4.05 -2.30 16.81
CA LEU A 208 -4.06 -1.22 15.83
C LEU A 208 -5.39 -1.15 15.07
N ALA A 209 -5.95 -2.31 14.69
CA ALA A 209 -7.23 -2.40 14.00
C ALA A 209 -8.39 -1.81 14.82
N VAL A 210 -8.33 -1.92 16.15
CA VAL A 210 -9.34 -1.35 17.07
C VAL A 210 -8.95 0.01 17.67
N GLY A 211 -7.92 0.66 17.11
CA GLY A 211 -7.49 1.99 17.53
C GLY A 211 -6.90 2.05 18.95
N LYS A 212 -6.26 0.97 19.41
CA LYS A 212 -5.55 0.91 20.70
C LYS A 212 -4.04 0.98 20.47
N ASP A 213 -3.34 1.55 21.45
CA ASP A 213 -1.88 1.69 21.43
C ASP A 213 -1.20 0.41 21.98
N PRO A 214 -0.53 -0.39 21.13
CA PRO A 214 0.16 -1.60 21.58
C PRO A 214 1.51 -1.34 22.25
N THR A 215 2.02 -0.10 22.24
CA THR A 215 3.26 0.26 22.95
C THR A 215 3.03 0.46 24.45
N ASN A 216 1.78 0.63 24.87
CA ASN A 216 1.37 0.73 26.27
C ASN A 216 -0.06 0.22 26.47
N PHE A 217 -0.28 -1.06 26.18
CA PHE A 217 -1.57 -1.71 26.43
C PHE A 217 -1.52 -2.45 27.77
N LYS A 218 -2.35 -2.05 28.74
CA LYS A 218 -2.37 -2.58 30.12
C LYS A 218 -1.01 -2.49 30.84
N GLY A 219 -0.18 -1.51 30.48
CA GLY A 219 1.17 -1.33 31.04
C GLY A 219 2.24 -2.21 30.38
N TYR A 220 1.92 -2.90 29.29
CA TYR A 220 2.86 -3.71 28.52
C TYR A 220 3.15 -3.09 27.16
N ASN A 221 4.43 -3.06 26.79
CA ASN A 221 4.87 -2.72 25.45
C ASN A 221 4.99 -3.99 24.62
N LEU A 222 3.94 -4.32 23.85
CA LEU A 222 3.90 -5.55 23.05
C LEU A 222 4.77 -5.43 21.80
N VAL A 223 4.98 -4.21 21.29
CA VAL A 223 5.89 -3.94 20.15
C VAL A 223 7.34 -4.24 20.53
N GLU A 224 7.77 -3.86 21.74
CA GLU A 224 9.08 -4.23 22.27
C GLU A 224 9.29 -5.74 22.32
N LYS A 225 8.24 -6.49 22.67
CA LYS A 225 8.32 -7.96 22.72
C LYS A 225 8.51 -8.60 21.34
N ILE A 226 8.21 -7.89 20.25
CA ILE A 226 8.49 -8.34 18.88
C ILE A 226 9.98 -8.12 18.56
N TYR A 227 10.46 -6.87 18.61
CA TYR A 227 11.82 -6.57 18.15
C TYR A 227 12.92 -7.08 19.10
N ASN A 228 12.59 -7.41 20.35
CA ASN A 228 13.49 -8.05 21.31
C ASN A 228 13.12 -9.53 21.59
N ASN A 229 12.32 -10.16 20.73
CA ASN A 229 12.01 -11.58 20.89
C ASN A 229 13.27 -12.44 20.69
N LYS A 230 13.58 -13.30 21.67
CA LYS A 230 14.74 -14.21 21.60
C LYS A 230 14.43 -15.52 20.88
N ASP A 231 13.15 -15.83 20.76
CA ASP A 231 12.63 -17.11 20.27
C ASP A 231 11.99 -16.95 18.88
N MET A 232 12.26 -15.82 18.20
CA MET A 232 11.78 -15.53 16.83
C MET A 232 12.15 -16.65 15.85
N ASP A 233 13.37 -17.19 15.98
CA ASP A 233 13.89 -18.26 15.13
C ASP A 233 13.10 -19.57 15.29
N GLU A 234 12.40 -19.79 16.40
CA GLU A 234 11.64 -21.04 16.64
C GLU A 234 10.46 -21.21 15.68
N GLN A 235 9.86 -20.10 15.25
CA GLN A 235 8.81 -20.08 14.22
C GLN A 235 9.35 -19.69 12.83
N GLY A 236 10.60 -19.25 12.76
CA GLY A 236 11.33 -18.97 11.53
C GLY A 236 10.62 -17.96 10.64
N ILE A 237 10.55 -18.30 9.35
CA ILE A 237 10.05 -17.43 8.28
C ILE A 237 8.68 -16.80 8.60
N ASN A 238 7.78 -17.53 9.25
CA ASN A 238 6.46 -17.03 9.57
C ASN A 238 6.51 -15.86 10.58
N ALA A 239 7.34 -15.97 11.62
CA ALA A 239 7.52 -14.88 12.57
C ALA A 239 8.32 -13.71 11.99
N TYR A 240 9.29 -13.96 11.09
CA TYR A 240 9.98 -12.85 10.43
C TYR A 240 9.02 -11.99 9.58
N ILE A 241 8.10 -12.66 8.86
CA ILE A 241 7.09 -12.01 8.03
C ILE A 241 6.14 -11.17 8.88
N PHE A 242 5.50 -11.77 9.89
CA PHE A 242 4.52 -11.06 10.69
C PHE A 242 5.17 -10.04 11.65
N GLY A 243 6.41 -10.28 12.09
CA GLY A 243 7.23 -9.29 12.77
C GLY A 243 7.45 -8.04 11.93
N LEU A 244 7.82 -8.19 10.65
CA LEU A 244 7.99 -7.05 9.75
C LEU A 244 6.66 -6.32 9.50
N ILE A 245 5.58 -7.08 9.22
CA ILE A 245 4.25 -6.52 9.00
C ILE A 245 3.78 -5.73 10.24
N ALA A 246 3.89 -6.29 11.44
CA ALA A 246 3.44 -5.65 12.68
C ALA A 246 4.23 -4.37 12.99
N LEU A 247 5.55 -4.39 12.78
CA LEU A 247 6.38 -3.21 12.98
C LEU A 247 6.01 -2.08 12.00
N ASP A 248 5.71 -2.43 10.75
CA ASP A 248 5.35 -1.46 9.70
C ASP A 248 3.92 -0.94 9.81
N ALA A 249 2.99 -1.77 10.28
CA ALA A 249 1.58 -1.44 10.42
C ALA A 249 1.33 -0.18 11.25
N GLY A 250 2.09 -0.01 12.35
CA GLY A 250 2.06 1.17 13.21
C GLY A 250 3.23 2.15 12.99
N LYS A 251 4.09 1.90 11.99
CA LYS A 251 5.33 2.67 11.74
C LYS A 251 6.19 2.84 13.01
N PHE A 252 6.28 1.78 13.82
CA PHE A 252 6.92 1.87 15.13
C PHE A 252 8.42 2.13 15.03
N ASP A 253 8.95 2.93 15.94
CA ASP A 253 10.39 3.10 16.10
C ASP A 253 11.01 1.80 16.62
N VAL A 254 12.06 1.33 15.93
CA VAL A 254 12.81 0.13 16.32
C VAL A 254 14.24 0.55 16.64
N PRO A 255 14.71 0.36 17.89
CA PRO A 255 16.08 0.71 18.26
C PRO A 255 17.12 -0.01 17.40
N SER A 256 18.22 0.65 17.08
CA SER A 256 19.29 0.06 16.26
C SER A 256 19.99 -1.14 16.92
N ASN A 257 19.91 -1.24 18.25
CA ASN A 257 20.42 -2.37 19.04
C ASN A 257 19.38 -3.47 19.30
N ALA A 258 18.18 -3.38 18.71
CA ALA A 258 17.19 -4.43 18.79
C ALA A 258 17.71 -5.77 18.24
N LEU A 259 17.22 -6.88 18.80
CA LEU A 259 17.54 -8.21 18.29
C LEU A 259 17.07 -8.36 16.84
N TRP A 260 15.86 -7.87 16.55
CA TRP A 260 15.22 -7.90 15.24
C TRP A 260 14.91 -6.48 14.76
N THR A 261 15.83 -5.91 13.98
CA THR A 261 15.57 -4.68 13.22
C THR A 261 14.81 -5.00 11.93
N ARG A 262 14.17 -4.01 11.32
CA ARG A 262 13.53 -4.18 9.99
C ARG A 262 14.48 -4.76 8.96
N ASP A 263 15.72 -4.27 8.91
CA ASP A 263 16.73 -4.79 7.98
C ASP A 263 17.08 -6.26 8.26
N LYS A 264 17.17 -6.66 9.54
CA LYS A 264 17.39 -8.07 9.90
C LYS A 264 16.21 -8.96 9.51
N LEU A 265 14.98 -8.50 9.72
CA LEU A 265 13.77 -9.22 9.33
C LEU A 265 13.68 -9.36 7.80
N ILE A 266 13.93 -8.29 7.05
CA ILE A 266 13.98 -8.32 5.58
C ILE A 266 15.05 -9.32 5.11
N GLN A 267 16.25 -9.26 5.67
CA GLN A 267 17.32 -10.18 5.31
C GLN A 267 16.97 -11.63 5.65
N ALA A 268 16.40 -11.89 6.84
CA ALA A 268 15.98 -13.22 7.26
C ALA A 268 14.88 -13.78 6.33
N ILE A 269 13.94 -12.93 5.88
CA ILE A 269 12.96 -13.32 4.86
C ILE A 269 13.68 -13.68 3.55
N LEU A 270 14.59 -12.84 3.05
CA LEU A 270 15.32 -13.10 1.81
C LEU A 270 16.20 -14.37 1.86
N ASP A 271 16.79 -14.67 3.01
CA ASP A 271 17.65 -15.84 3.22
C ASP A 271 16.85 -17.15 3.27
N ASN A 272 15.56 -17.09 3.59
CA ASN A 272 14.65 -18.25 3.62
C ASN A 272 13.96 -18.51 2.27
N ARG A 273 14.48 -17.96 1.17
CA ARG A 273 13.94 -18.23 -0.17
C ARG A 273 14.19 -19.67 -0.62
N THR A 274 13.20 -20.24 -1.29
CA THR A 274 13.29 -21.57 -1.90
C THR A 274 14.11 -21.54 -3.18
N VAL A 275 14.62 -22.70 -3.62
CA VAL A 275 15.46 -22.79 -4.83
C VAL A 275 14.71 -22.39 -6.10
N ASP A 276 13.38 -22.57 -6.09
CA ASP A 276 12.46 -22.22 -7.16
C ASP A 276 11.81 -20.85 -6.98
N LYS A 277 12.47 -19.97 -6.23
CA LYS A 277 12.27 -18.51 -6.22
C LYS A 277 11.02 -18.00 -5.50
N GLY A 278 10.46 -18.77 -4.57
CA GLY A 278 9.43 -18.28 -3.62
C GLY A 278 9.85 -18.53 -2.17
N TRP A 279 8.87 -18.85 -1.32
CA TRP A 279 9.06 -19.19 0.09
C TRP A 279 8.21 -20.40 0.46
N ASP A 280 8.64 -21.14 1.47
CA ASP A 280 7.90 -22.23 2.11
C ASP A 280 8.13 -22.16 3.62
N TYR A 281 7.32 -22.87 4.40
CA TYR A 281 7.43 -22.88 5.85
C TYR A 281 8.65 -23.68 6.33
N ALA A 282 8.98 -24.80 5.68
CA ALA A 282 10.07 -25.70 6.10
C ALA A 282 10.73 -26.52 4.96
N GLY A 283 10.25 -26.37 3.73
CA GLY A 283 10.67 -27.10 2.54
C GLY A 283 11.50 -26.26 1.57
N ASP A 284 11.87 -26.88 0.45
CA ASP A 284 12.78 -26.30 -0.55
C ASP A 284 12.07 -25.80 -1.81
N LYS A 285 10.74 -25.90 -1.87
CA LYS A 285 9.91 -25.49 -3.00
C LYS A 285 8.85 -24.51 -2.57
N ALA A 286 8.62 -23.48 -3.37
CA ALA A 286 7.70 -22.40 -3.05
C ALA A 286 6.28 -22.92 -2.83
N ASP A 287 5.71 -22.52 -1.70
CA ASP A 287 4.32 -22.69 -1.32
C ASP A 287 3.57 -21.37 -1.52
N PRO A 288 2.33 -21.41 -2.06
CA PRO A 288 1.56 -20.19 -2.33
C PRO A 288 1.28 -19.35 -1.08
N ASP A 289 1.08 -19.96 0.10
CA ASP A 289 0.73 -19.25 1.33
C ASP A 289 1.93 -18.45 1.81
N MET A 290 3.06 -19.13 2.01
CA MET A 290 4.28 -18.50 2.51
C MET A 290 4.86 -17.51 1.50
N THR A 291 4.75 -17.81 0.20
CA THR A 291 5.16 -16.87 -0.85
C THR A 291 4.27 -15.63 -0.85
N GLY A 292 2.95 -15.78 -0.68
CA GLY A 292 2.02 -14.66 -0.57
C GLY A 292 2.29 -13.79 0.66
N MET A 293 2.48 -14.40 1.83
CA MET A 293 2.80 -13.70 3.07
C MET A 293 4.13 -12.92 2.96
N ALA A 294 5.19 -13.56 2.43
CA ALA A 294 6.49 -12.89 2.24
C ALA A 294 6.40 -11.70 1.26
N LEU A 295 5.68 -11.87 0.15
CA LEU A 295 5.42 -10.79 -0.81
C LEU A 295 4.67 -9.62 -0.19
N THR A 296 3.75 -9.90 0.74
CA THR A 296 3.00 -8.87 1.47
C THR A 296 3.92 -8.07 2.39
N ALA A 297 4.78 -8.75 3.16
CA ALA A 297 5.74 -8.11 4.07
C ALA A 297 6.79 -7.28 3.32
N LEU A 298 7.26 -7.75 2.16
CA LEU A 298 8.30 -7.10 1.37
C LEU A 298 7.80 -5.98 0.44
N ALA A 299 6.48 -5.87 0.22
CA ALA A 299 5.89 -4.90 -0.71
C ALA A 299 6.37 -3.44 -0.49
N PRO A 300 6.55 -2.93 0.74
CA PRO A 300 7.03 -1.56 0.98
C PRO A 300 8.49 -1.31 0.63
N TYR A 301 9.31 -2.36 0.45
CA TYR A 301 10.78 -2.29 0.39
C TYR A 301 11.36 -2.50 -1.01
N LYS A 302 10.55 -2.29 -2.06
CA LYS A 302 10.96 -2.48 -3.47
C LYS A 302 11.93 -1.41 -4.00
N ASP A 303 12.29 -0.42 -3.18
CA ASP A 303 13.37 0.51 -3.43
C ASP A 303 14.76 -0.14 -3.23
N LYS A 304 14.84 -1.20 -2.41
CA LYS A 304 16.01 -2.07 -2.31
C LYS A 304 16.06 -3.03 -3.50
N ALA A 305 17.17 -3.04 -4.23
CA ALA A 305 17.29 -3.76 -5.50
C ALA A 305 17.12 -5.29 -5.33
N GLU A 306 17.68 -5.84 -4.27
CA GLU A 306 17.60 -7.24 -3.89
C GLU A 306 16.18 -7.67 -3.51
N VAL A 307 15.45 -6.82 -2.78
CA VAL A 307 14.04 -7.06 -2.45
C VAL A 307 13.19 -7.00 -3.71
N LYS A 308 13.40 -5.98 -4.55
CA LYS A 308 12.66 -5.85 -5.81
C LYS A 308 12.84 -7.08 -6.70
N ALA A 309 14.09 -7.55 -6.86
CA ALA A 309 14.39 -8.73 -7.65
C ALA A 309 13.69 -9.98 -7.08
N ALA A 310 13.73 -10.18 -5.76
CA ALA A 310 13.06 -11.30 -5.11
C ALA A 310 11.53 -11.25 -5.28
N VAL A 311 10.93 -10.08 -5.12
CA VAL A 311 9.50 -9.85 -5.31
C VAL A 311 9.08 -10.14 -6.76
N ASP A 312 9.80 -9.61 -7.76
CA ASP A 312 9.48 -9.84 -9.17
C ASP A 312 9.55 -11.33 -9.53
N GLU A 313 10.58 -12.04 -9.07
CA GLU A 313 10.75 -13.49 -9.28
C GLU A 313 9.62 -14.29 -8.60
N ALA A 314 9.25 -13.94 -7.36
CA ALA A 314 8.23 -14.65 -6.61
C ALA A 314 6.81 -14.42 -7.15
N ILE A 315 6.51 -13.23 -7.68
CA ILE A 315 5.23 -12.99 -8.39
C ILE A 315 5.12 -13.91 -9.63
N ASN A 316 6.21 -14.05 -10.39
CA ASN A 316 6.24 -14.99 -11.53
C ASN A 316 6.11 -16.44 -11.05
N LYS A 317 6.71 -16.78 -9.90
CA LYS A 317 6.56 -18.10 -9.30
C LYS A 317 5.11 -18.37 -8.92
N LEU A 318 4.41 -17.45 -8.24
CA LEU A 318 2.97 -17.59 -7.95
C LEU A 318 2.15 -17.79 -9.23
N SER A 319 2.38 -16.99 -10.27
CA SER A 319 1.71 -17.17 -11.57
C SER A 319 1.91 -18.57 -12.17
N SER A 320 3.06 -19.21 -11.93
CA SER A 320 3.33 -20.60 -12.37
C SER A 320 2.71 -21.67 -11.47
N LEU A 321 2.44 -21.36 -10.20
CA LEU A 321 1.77 -22.27 -9.25
C LEU A 321 0.24 -22.27 -9.42
N GLN A 322 -0.31 -21.21 -10.01
CA GLN A 322 -1.75 -21.09 -10.24
C GLN A 322 -2.27 -22.21 -11.14
N LYS A 323 -3.38 -22.81 -10.71
CA LYS A 323 -4.08 -23.88 -11.42
C LYS A 323 -4.96 -23.33 -12.55
N GLU A 324 -5.37 -24.21 -13.45
CA GLU A 324 -6.23 -23.90 -14.61
C GLU A 324 -7.61 -23.32 -14.23
N ASN A 325 -8.08 -23.57 -13.01
CA ASN A 325 -9.33 -23.00 -12.46
C ASN A 325 -9.13 -21.63 -11.80
N GLY A 326 -7.91 -21.09 -11.80
CA GLY A 326 -7.54 -19.84 -11.13
C GLY A 326 -7.10 -20.00 -9.66
N GLY A 327 -7.22 -21.19 -9.09
CA GLY A 327 -6.91 -21.50 -7.70
C GLY A 327 -5.45 -21.86 -7.43
N PHE A 328 -5.16 -22.21 -6.18
CA PHE A 328 -3.83 -22.56 -5.68
C PHE A 328 -3.91 -23.79 -4.78
N ALA A 329 -2.82 -24.55 -4.73
CA ALA A 329 -2.70 -25.72 -3.86
C ALA A 329 -1.49 -25.56 -2.95
N SER A 330 -1.72 -25.65 -1.64
CA SER A 330 -0.69 -25.82 -0.64
C SER A 330 -0.64 -27.29 -0.23
N TRP A 331 0.57 -27.86 -0.13
CA TRP A 331 0.81 -29.24 0.32
C TRP A 331 -0.03 -30.30 -0.43
N GLY A 332 -0.31 -30.03 -1.71
CA GLY A 332 -1.06 -30.92 -2.60
C GLY A 332 -2.58 -30.79 -2.54
N THR A 333 -3.13 -29.90 -1.70
CA THR A 333 -4.58 -29.67 -1.58
C THR A 333 -4.94 -28.27 -2.04
N GLU A 334 -5.84 -28.18 -3.03
CA GLU A 334 -6.44 -26.91 -3.45
C GLU A 334 -7.38 -26.38 -2.37
N ASN A 335 -7.10 -25.19 -1.86
CA ASN A 335 -7.80 -24.61 -0.73
C ASN A 335 -8.01 -23.10 -0.89
N SER A 336 -8.94 -22.53 -0.11
CA SER A 336 -9.28 -21.11 -0.20
C SER A 336 -8.20 -20.22 0.41
N GLU A 337 -7.59 -20.65 1.51
CA GLU A 337 -6.57 -19.91 2.25
C GLU A 337 -5.36 -19.54 1.38
N SER A 338 -4.87 -20.48 0.56
CA SER A 338 -3.82 -20.22 -0.43
C SER A 338 -4.21 -19.16 -1.45
N ILE A 339 -5.46 -19.17 -1.90
CA ILE A 339 -5.97 -18.15 -2.82
C ILE A 339 -6.02 -16.78 -2.12
N CYS A 340 -6.43 -16.76 -0.85
CA CYS A 340 -6.49 -15.54 -0.03
C CYS A 340 -5.12 -14.89 0.12
N GLN A 341 -4.09 -15.64 0.51
CA GLN A 341 -2.73 -15.12 0.67
C GLN A 341 -2.18 -14.55 -0.65
N VAL A 342 -2.46 -15.21 -1.78
CA VAL A 342 -2.06 -14.71 -3.10
C VAL A 342 -2.81 -13.41 -3.44
N ILE A 343 -4.12 -13.32 -3.21
CA ILE A 343 -4.89 -12.08 -3.46
C ILE A 343 -4.33 -10.91 -2.63
N ILE A 344 -4.08 -11.11 -1.34
CA ILE A 344 -3.50 -10.10 -0.44
C ILE A 344 -2.14 -9.64 -0.97
N ALA A 345 -1.28 -10.60 -1.34
CA ALA A 345 0.05 -10.32 -1.87
C ALA A 345 0.03 -9.52 -3.17
N LEU A 346 -0.85 -9.87 -4.10
CA LEU A 346 -1.00 -9.17 -5.37
C LEU A 346 -1.49 -7.73 -5.16
N CYS A 347 -2.54 -7.56 -4.36
CA CYS A 347 -3.09 -6.25 -4.02
C CYS A 347 -2.05 -5.36 -3.33
N GLY A 348 -1.35 -5.89 -2.32
CA GLY A 348 -0.27 -5.18 -1.62
C GLY A 348 0.90 -4.79 -2.53
N ASN A 349 1.13 -5.54 -3.61
CA ASN A 349 2.15 -5.23 -4.60
C ASN A 349 1.67 -4.37 -5.78
N GLY A 350 0.41 -3.91 -5.75
CA GLY A 350 -0.17 -3.05 -6.78
C GLY A 350 -0.59 -3.80 -8.05
N ILE A 351 -0.86 -5.11 -7.93
CA ILE A 351 -1.27 -5.99 -9.03
C ILE A 351 -2.74 -6.34 -8.86
N ASP A 352 -3.54 -6.07 -9.88
CA ASP A 352 -4.96 -6.43 -9.87
C ASP A 352 -5.12 -7.94 -10.08
N PRO A 353 -5.60 -8.70 -9.08
CA PRO A 353 -5.75 -10.15 -9.20
C PRO A 353 -6.79 -10.52 -10.27
N THR A 354 -7.67 -9.61 -10.69
CA THR A 354 -8.77 -9.90 -11.61
C THR A 354 -8.45 -9.62 -13.08
N SER A 355 -7.37 -8.88 -13.36
CA SER A 355 -7.05 -8.40 -14.71
C SER A 355 -5.59 -8.53 -15.13
N ASP A 356 -4.66 -8.82 -14.20
CA ASP A 356 -3.26 -9.09 -14.58
C ASP A 356 -3.17 -10.42 -15.34
N ASN A 357 -2.75 -10.35 -16.61
CA ASN A 357 -2.68 -11.50 -17.52
C ASN A 357 -1.84 -12.67 -16.99
N ARG A 358 -0.88 -12.44 -16.08
CA ARG A 358 -0.11 -13.52 -15.46
C ARG A 358 -1.00 -14.43 -14.62
N PHE A 359 -2.08 -13.89 -14.06
CA PHE A 359 -2.99 -14.56 -13.14
C PHE A 359 -4.34 -14.96 -13.76
N ILE A 360 -4.45 -14.92 -15.10
CA ILE A 360 -5.62 -15.41 -15.83
C ILE A 360 -5.29 -16.76 -16.46
N LYS A 361 -5.92 -17.83 -15.98
CA LYS A 361 -5.79 -19.19 -16.53
C LYS A 361 -7.16 -19.66 -17.02
N ASN A 362 -7.28 -20.07 -18.29
CA ASN A 362 -8.55 -20.45 -18.92
C ASN A 362 -9.72 -19.48 -18.65
N GLY A 363 -9.44 -18.17 -18.65
CA GLY A 363 -10.44 -17.13 -18.39
C GLY A 363 -10.90 -17.03 -16.93
N LYS A 364 -10.22 -17.70 -15.99
CA LYS A 364 -10.44 -17.64 -14.54
C LYS A 364 -9.28 -16.96 -13.85
N ASN A 365 -9.58 -16.19 -12.82
CA ASN A 365 -8.61 -15.50 -11.97
C ASN A 365 -8.72 -15.93 -10.50
N PRO A 366 -7.79 -15.53 -9.61
CA PRO A 366 -7.84 -15.90 -8.19
C PRO A 366 -9.14 -15.50 -7.49
N LEU A 367 -9.74 -14.34 -7.82
CA LEU A 367 -10.98 -13.90 -7.18
C LEU A 367 -12.19 -14.72 -7.65
N ASP A 368 -12.24 -15.10 -8.94
CA ASP A 368 -13.22 -16.07 -9.45
C ASP A 368 -13.11 -17.39 -8.67
N ALA A 369 -11.89 -17.91 -8.50
CA ALA A 369 -11.64 -19.15 -7.81
C ALA A 369 -12.05 -19.07 -6.33
N LEU A 370 -11.67 -18.00 -5.60
CA LEU A 370 -12.03 -17.81 -4.20
C LEU A 370 -13.56 -17.81 -3.99
N LEU A 371 -14.30 -17.09 -4.84
CA LEU A 371 -15.77 -16.99 -4.70
C LEU A 371 -16.50 -18.32 -4.90
N GLU A 372 -15.85 -19.34 -5.47
CA GLU A 372 -16.38 -20.71 -5.59
C GLU A 372 -16.24 -21.53 -4.28
N TYR A 373 -15.50 -21.04 -3.28
CA TYR A 373 -15.36 -21.67 -1.95
C TYR A 373 -16.39 -21.18 -0.93
N ARG A 374 -17.25 -20.23 -1.30
CA ARG A 374 -18.35 -19.75 -0.46
C ARG A 374 -19.26 -20.90 -0.05
N ALA A 375 -19.50 -21.04 1.25
CA ALA A 375 -20.46 -21.97 1.81
C ALA A 375 -21.86 -21.33 1.83
N GLU A 376 -22.91 -22.16 1.79
CA GLU A 376 -24.31 -21.69 1.79
C GLU A 376 -24.68 -20.86 3.03
N ASP A 377 -23.96 -21.05 4.14
CA ASP A 377 -24.22 -20.42 5.42
C ASP A 377 -23.50 -19.07 5.64
N GLY A 378 -22.97 -18.49 4.55
CA GLY A 378 -22.38 -17.14 4.53
C GLY A 378 -20.88 -17.09 4.88
N GLY A 379 -20.23 -18.23 5.13
CA GLY A 379 -18.77 -18.31 5.29
C GLY A 379 -18.06 -18.95 4.11
N PHE A 380 -16.86 -19.46 4.36
CA PHE A 380 -16.04 -20.16 3.37
C PHE A 380 -15.66 -21.56 3.83
N SER A 381 -15.44 -22.43 2.86
CA SER A 381 -14.92 -23.78 3.06
C SER A 381 -13.42 -23.81 2.81
N HIS A 382 -12.70 -24.70 3.52
CA HIS A 382 -11.28 -24.97 3.26
C HIS A 382 -11.13 -25.65 1.89
N ILE A 383 -11.87 -26.75 1.69
CA ILE A 383 -11.96 -27.46 0.41
C ILE A 383 -13.28 -27.11 -0.26
N LYS A 384 -13.25 -26.80 -1.55
CA LYS A 384 -14.42 -26.42 -2.33
C LYS A 384 -15.57 -27.42 -2.19
N GLY A 385 -16.76 -26.93 -1.90
CA GLY A 385 -17.98 -27.74 -1.75
C GLY A 385 -18.08 -28.48 -0.41
N THR A 386 -17.17 -28.24 0.53
CA THR A 386 -17.29 -28.72 1.91
C THR A 386 -17.98 -27.68 2.81
N ARG A 387 -18.13 -28.00 4.09
CA ARG A 387 -18.79 -27.12 5.06
C ARG A 387 -17.93 -25.91 5.43
N TYR A 388 -18.57 -24.97 6.11
CA TYR A 388 -17.94 -23.85 6.82
C TYR A 388 -16.64 -24.23 7.55
N ASN A 389 -15.61 -23.38 7.37
CA ASN A 389 -14.36 -23.39 8.10
C ASN A 389 -14.06 -21.96 8.60
N ALA A 390 -13.69 -21.84 9.88
CA ALA A 390 -13.48 -20.55 10.53
C ALA A 390 -12.26 -19.79 9.97
N MET A 391 -11.14 -20.48 9.78
CA MET A 391 -9.91 -19.91 9.23
C MET A 391 -10.08 -19.54 7.75
N ALA A 392 -10.72 -20.40 6.96
CA ALA A 392 -11.06 -20.10 5.57
C ALA A 392 -11.92 -18.83 5.45
N THR A 393 -12.91 -18.69 6.34
CA THR A 393 -13.81 -17.51 6.35
C THR A 393 -13.08 -16.24 6.75
N GLU A 394 -12.24 -16.32 7.77
CA GLU A 394 -11.39 -15.23 8.23
C GLU A 394 -10.44 -14.74 7.11
N GLN A 395 -9.66 -15.63 6.51
CA GLN A 395 -8.72 -15.25 5.46
C GLN A 395 -9.42 -14.80 4.18
N ALA A 396 -10.58 -15.38 3.84
CA ALA A 396 -11.36 -14.92 2.71
C ALA A 396 -11.90 -13.51 2.92
N MET A 397 -12.36 -13.19 4.13
CA MET A 397 -12.76 -11.83 4.49
C MET A 397 -11.58 -10.85 4.36
N GLU A 398 -10.40 -11.20 4.88
CA GLU A 398 -9.19 -10.39 4.71
C GLU A 398 -8.79 -10.19 3.25
N ALA A 399 -8.83 -11.25 2.42
CA ALA A 399 -8.50 -11.14 1.00
C ALA A 399 -9.49 -10.29 0.21
N LEU A 400 -10.78 -10.40 0.52
CA LEU A 400 -11.84 -9.60 -0.09
C LEU A 400 -11.73 -8.12 0.31
N GLU A 401 -11.41 -7.83 1.57
CA GLU A 401 -11.12 -6.47 2.04
C GLU A 401 -9.85 -5.91 1.38
N ALA A 402 -8.77 -6.71 1.28
CA ALA A 402 -7.55 -6.30 0.60
C ALA A 402 -7.81 -5.96 -0.88
N TYR A 403 -8.63 -6.77 -1.57
CA TYR A 403 -9.06 -6.48 -2.94
C TYR A 403 -9.86 -5.18 -3.03
N LYS A 404 -10.86 -5.00 -2.17
CA LYS A 404 -11.68 -3.78 -2.11
C LYS A 404 -10.81 -2.55 -1.89
N MET A 405 -9.94 -2.57 -0.87
CA MET A 405 -8.99 -1.50 -0.58
C MET A 405 -8.08 -1.21 -1.77
N PHE A 406 -7.60 -2.24 -2.48
CA PHE A 406 -6.80 -2.06 -3.69
C PHE A 406 -7.58 -1.33 -4.79
N LYS A 407 -8.84 -1.71 -5.05
CA LYS A 407 -9.69 -1.03 -6.05
C LYS A 407 -9.99 0.42 -5.67
N GLU A 408 -10.02 0.71 -4.38
CA GLU A 408 -10.22 2.06 -3.82
C GLU A 408 -8.92 2.87 -3.70
N GLY A 409 -7.75 2.26 -3.90
CA GLY A 409 -6.44 2.91 -3.73
C GLY A 409 -6.02 3.09 -2.27
N ASN A 410 -6.61 2.34 -1.34
CA ASN A 410 -6.43 2.44 0.11
C ASN A 410 -5.22 1.65 0.68
N GLY A 411 -4.30 1.21 -0.18
CA GLY A 411 -3.05 0.57 0.23
C GLY A 411 -3.25 -0.85 0.79
N SER A 412 -2.39 -1.24 1.73
CA SER A 412 -2.38 -2.58 2.33
C SER A 412 -3.42 -2.73 3.44
N ILE A 413 -3.98 -3.94 3.58
CA ILE A 413 -4.89 -4.31 4.68
C ILE A 413 -4.25 -4.17 6.07
N TYR A 414 -2.92 -4.13 6.15
CA TYR A 414 -2.18 -3.95 7.41
C TYR A 414 -1.77 -2.48 7.67
N SER A 415 -2.17 -1.52 6.83
CA SER A 415 -1.87 -0.09 7.04
C SER A 415 -2.92 0.60 7.90
N PHE A 416 -2.66 0.77 9.20
CA PHE A 416 -3.57 1.45 10.13
C PHE A 416 -3.22 2.95 10.26
N LYS A 417 -4.18 3.78 10.70
CA LYS A 417 -4.03 5.24 10.80
C LYS A 417 -3.49 5.68 12.13
#